data_AF-A0AAE3H2M3-F1
#
_entry.id   AF-A0AAE3H2M3-F1
#
_cell.length_a   1.000
_cell.length_b   1.000
_cell.length_c   1.000
_cell.angle_alpha   90.00
_cell.angle_beta   90.00
_cell.angle_gamma   90.00
#
_symmetry.space_group_name_H-M   'P 1'
#
loop_
_entity.id
_entity.type
_entity.pdbx_description
1 polymer ?
#
loop_
_entity_poly.entity_id
_entity_poly.type
_entity_poly.pdbx_seq_one_letter_code
_entity_poly.pdbx_strand_id
1 'polypeptide(L)'
;MSQNRPRRRVEPQSSKSFSFNLIDPMAKWVNRKLEIDERLSPGTLRKVLWIGLLVTVYIFFQHNFDGLIRRLDRAEKLLNEQRASFISHKSKYLYASKQSEVEKKLQERGFEKNAQPPIKIAFEKP
;
A
#
# COMPACT_ATOMS: atom_id res chain seq x y z
N MET A 1 11.81 -21.22 34.57
CA MET A 1 13.13 -20.92 33.97
C MET A 1 12.96 -20.69 32.48
N SER A 2 12.95 -19.43 32.03
CA SER A 2 12.87 -19.09 30.60
C SER A 2 14.26 -19.12 29.98
N GLN A 3 14.51 -20.09 29.10
CA GLN A 3 15.75 -20.17 28.33
C GLN A 3 15.91 -18.95 27.42
N ASN A 4 16.91 -18.13 27.71
CA ASN A 4 17.42 -17.09 26.82
C ASN A 4 18.00 -17.76 25.57
N ARG A 5 17.38 -17.56 24.41
CA ARG A 5 17.95 -17.96 23.12
C ARG A 5 19.00 -16.91 22.71
N PRO A 6 20.24 -17.29 22.35
CA PRO A 6 21.25 -16.31 21.96
C PRO A 6 20.81 -15.58 20.68
N ARG A 7 20.92 -14.24 20.70
CA ARG A 7 20.68 -13.37 19.53
C ARG A 7 21.55 -13.85 18.38
N ARG A 8 20.95 -14.34 17.30
CA ARG A 8 21.65 -14.66 16.04
C ARG A 8 22.38 -13.38 15.60
N ARG A 9 23.71 -13.40 15.60
CA ARG A 9 24.52 -12.37 14.95
C ARG A 9 24.25 -12.50 13.46
N VAL A 10 23.43 -11.62 12.92
CA VAL A 10 23.23 -11.48 11.48
C VAL A 10 24.55 -10.90 10.97
N GLU A 11 25.34 -11.69 10.25
CA GLU A 11 26.49 -11.14 9.52
C GLU A 11 25.98 -10.02 8.61
N PRO A 12 26.71 -8.90 8.47
CA PRO A 12 26.37 -7.91 7.48
C PRO A 12 26.49 -8.58 6.12
N GLN A 13 25.35 -8.88 5.47
CA GLN A 13 25.34 -9.32 4.09
C GLN A 13 26.18 -8.32 3.29
N SER A 14 27.31 -8.79 2.77
CA SER A 14 28.12 -8.11 1.78
C SER A 14 27.18 -7.48 0.76
N SER A 15 27.10 -6.15 0.78
CA SER A 15 26.29 -5.42 -0.19
C SER A 15 26.84 -5.78 -1.55
N LYS A 16 26.04 -6.53 -2.32
CA LYS A 16 26.35 -6.82 -3.71
C LYS A 16 26.49 -5.48 -4.40
N SER A 17 27.73 -5.04 -4.60
CA SER A 17 28.07 -3.87 -5.40
C SER A 17 27.42 -4.09 -6.75
N PHE A 18 26.48 -3.21 -7.08
CA PHE A 18 25.72 -3.26 -8.32
C PHE A 18 26.72 -3.02 -9.46
N SER A 19 27.22 -4.10 -10.06
CA SER A 19 28.32 -4.04 -11.02
C SER A 19 27.81 -3.51 -12.36
N PHE A 20 28.12 -2.24 -12.65
CA PHE A 20 27.86 -1.54 -13.92
C PHE A 20 28.68 -2.08 -15.11
N ASN A 21 29.00 -3.38 -15.13
CA ASN A 21 29.81 -4.04 -16.15
C ASN A 21 29.05 -4.23 -17.48
N LEU A 22 27.75 -3.91 -17.53
CA LEU A 22 26.93 -3.96 -18.74
C LEU A 22 27.09 -2.73 -19.64
N ILE A 23 27.61 -1.62 -19.13
CA ILE A 23 27.71 -0.35 -19.87
C ILE A 23 29.00 -0.31 -20.71
N ASP A 24 30.03 -1.03 -20.29
CA ASP A 24 31.32 -1.12 -20.96
C ASP A 24 31.26 -1.66 -22.41
N PRO A 25 30.53 -2.75 -22.73
CA PRO A 25 30.40 -3.21 -24.12
C PRO A 25 29.62 -2.21 -25.00
N MET A 26 28.62 -1.53 -24.45
CA MET A 26 27.86 -0.51 -25.17
C MET A 26 28.73 0.72 -25.46
N ALA A 27 29.49 1.21 -24.46
CA ALA A 27 30.38 2.35 -24.63
C ALA A 27 31.45 2.09 -25.71
N LYS A 28 32.01 0.87 -25.75
CA LYS A 28 32.96 0.45 -26.80
C LYS A 28 32.32 0.39 -28.19
N TRP A 29 31.07 -0.07 -28.30
CA TRP A 29 30.33 -0.08 -29.58
C TRP A 29 30.03 1.35 -30.07
N VAL A 30 29.58 2.23 -29.17
CA VAL A 30 29.30 3.65 -29.49
C VAL A 30 30.57 4.36 -29.98
N ASN A 31 31.70 4.16 -29.29
CA ASN A 31 32.98 4.75 -29.69
C ASN A 31 33.44 4.32 -31.09
N ARG A 32 33.24 3.03 -31.41
CA ARG A 32 33.58 2.47 -32.73
C ARG A 32 32.70 3.03 -33.85
N LYS A 33 31.44 3.33 -33.55
CA LYS A 33 30.48 3.82 -34.55
C LYS A 33 30.61 5.31 -34.84
N LEU A 34 31.02 6.10 -33.84
CA LEU A 34 31.04 7.56 -33.93
C LEU A 34 32.42 8.14 -34.28
N GLU A 35 33.43 7.29 -34.52
CA GLU A 35 34.82 7.69 -34.84
C GLU A 35 35.25 8.92 -34.03
N ILE A 36 34.99 8.88 -32.72
CA ILE A 36 35.27 10.02 -31.85
C ILE A 36 36.79 10.08 -31.73
N ASP A 37 37.38 11.00 -32.49
CA ASP A 37 38.80 11.32 -32.51
C ASP A 37 39.38 11.36 -31.10
N GLU A 38 40.65 10.94 -31.00
CA GLU A 38 41.50 10.64 -29.83
C GLU A 38 41.46 11.61 -28.63
N ARG A 39 40.70 12.71 -28.71
CA ARG A 39 40.51 13.70 -27.64
C ARG A 39 39.69 13.22 -26.44
N LEU A 40 38.86 12.18 -26.57
CA LEU A 40 38.01 11.71 -25.46
C LEU A 40 38.46 10.34 -24.95
N SER A 41 39.04 10.33 -23.75
CA SER A 41 39.42 9.09 -23.04
C SER A 41 38.20 8.16 -22.85
N PRO A 42 38.34 6.83 -23.08
CA PRO A 42 37.26 5.85 -22.88
C PRO A 42 36.59 5.91 -21.51
N GLY A 43 37.33 6.33 -20.47
CA GLY A 43 36.79 6.51 -19.12
C GLY A 43 35.82 7.69 -19.01
N THR A 44 36.04 8.76 -19.76
CA THR A 44 35.14 9.92 -19.79
C THR A 44 33.85 9.59 -20.54
N LEU A 45 33.94 8.84 -21.64
CA LEU A 45 32.76 8.39 -22.40
C LEU A 45 31.82 7.54 -21.53
N ARG A 46 32.37 6.61 -20.74
CA ARG A 46 31.59 5.83 -19.78
C ARG A 46 30.83 6.72 -18.79
N LYS A 47 31.48 7.76 -18.25
CA LYS A 47 30.86 8.70 -17.31
C LYS A 47 29.74 9.52 -17.95
N VAL A 48 29.92 9.98 -19.18
CA VAL A 48 28.90 10.75 -19.91
C VAL A 48 27.68 9.88 -20.24
N LEU A 49 27.90 8.66 -20.72
CA LEU A 49 26.81 7.71 -20.98
C LEU A 49 26.06 7.35 -19.68
N TRP A 50 26.80 7.20 -18.58
CA TRP A 50 26.19 6.98 -17.27
C TRP A 50 25.27 8.13 -16.85
N ILE A 51 25.73 9.37 -17.00
CA ILE A 51 24.91 10.56 -16.70
C ILE A 51 23.71 10.66 -17.66
N GLY A 52 23.91 10.40 -18.95
CA GLY A 52 22.84 10.41 -19.95
C GLY A 52 21.74 9.38 -19.64
N LEU A 53 22.13 8.20 -19.16
CA LEU A 53 21.20 7.18 -18.67
C LEU A 53 20.41 7.69 -17.46
N LEU A 54 21.07 8.30 -16.47
CA LEU A 54 20.40 8.85 -15.29
C LEU A 54 19.40 9.96 -15.67
N VAL A 55 19.75 10.83 -16.61
CA VAL A 55 18.84 11.89 -17.10
C VAL A 55 17.64 11.28 -17.82
N THR A 56 17.85 10.25 -18.63
CA THR A 56 16.76 9.56 -19.34
C THR A 56 15.80 8.89 -18.35
N VAL A 57 16.36 8.21 -17.34
CA VAL A 57 15.58 7.61 -16.24
C VAL A 57 14.81 8.69 -15.49
N TYR A 58 15.42 9.82 -15.19
CA TYR A 58 14.77 10.95 -14.52
C TYR A 58 13.56 11.45 -15.33
N ILE A 59 13.74 11.73 -16.63
CA ILE A 59 12.65 12.20 -17.51
C ILE A 59 11.54 11.15 -17.60
N PHE A 60 11.91 9.87 -17.72
CA PHE A 60 10.95 8.77 -17.76
C PHE A 60 10.09 8.73 -16.50
N PHE A 61 10.70 8.77 -15.32
CA PHE A 61 9.94 8.80 -14.07
C PHE A 61 9.10 10.07 -13.96
N GLN A 62 9.70 11.24 -14.27
CA GLN A 62 9.01 12.53 -14.25
C GLN A 62 7.71 12.51 -15.07
N HIS A 63 7.74 11.91 -16.26
CA HIS A 63 6.57 11.82 -17.13
C HIS A 63 5.45 10.91 -16.58
N ASN A 64 5.79 9.91 -15.76
CA ASN A 64 4.82 8.93 -15.25
C ASN A 64 4.10 9.39 -13.96
N PHE A 65 4.62 10.40 -13.25
CA PHE A 65 4.02 10.86 -11.98
C PHE A 65 2.61 11.41 -12.14
N ASP A 66 2.35 12.19 -13.17
CA ASP A 66 1.03 12.81 -13.39
C ASP A 66 -0.08 11.76 -13.55
N GLY A 67 0.22 10.67 -14.25
CA GLY A 67 -0.71 9.54 -14.42
C GLY A 67 -0.94 8.81 -13.10
N LEU A 68 0.11 8.63 -12.29
CA LEU A 68 0.03 7.98 -10.99
C LEU A 68 -0.79 8.79 -9.99
N ILE A 69 -0.57 10.10 -9.91
CA ILE A 69 -1.31 11.01 -9.02
C ILE A 69 -2.81 10.97 -9.36
N ARG A 70 -3.17 11.05 -10.64
CA ARG A 70 -4.58 10.94 -11.08
C ARG A 70 -5.22 9.58 -10.79
N ARG A 71 -4.44 8.51 -10.74
CA ARG A 71 -4.94 7.17 -10.36
C ARG A 71 -5.12 7.09 -8.85
N LEU A 72 -4.19 7.64 -8.08
CA LEU A 72 -4.25 7.68 -6.63
C LEU A 72 -5.48 8.46 -6.14
N ASP A 73 -5.72 9.64 -6.69
CA ASP A 73 -6.88 10.48 -6.35
C ASP A 73 -8.22 9.78 -6.64
N ARG A 74 -8.32 9.09 -7.79
CA ARG A 74 -9.50 8.25 -8.10
C ARG A 74 -9.67 7.09 -7.12
N ALA A 75 -8.59 6.42 -6.75
CA ALA A 75 -8.64 5.32 -5.78
C ALA A 75 -9.07 5.81 -4.39
N GLU A 76 -8.57 6.96 -3.96
CA GLU A 76 -8.96 7.59 -2.69
C GLU A 76 -10.45 7.96 -2.68
N LYS A 77 -10.94 8.54 -3.79
CA LYS A 77 -12.37 8.86 -3.93
C LYS A 77 -13.25 7.61 -3.84
N LEU A 78 -12.87 6.52 -4.51
CA LEU A 78 -13.59 5.25 -4.47
C LEU A 78 -13.58 4.63 -3.05
N LEU A 79 -12.44 4.68 -2.36
CA LEU A 79 -12.33 4.22 -0.97
C LEU A 79 -13.27 5.01 -0.05
N ASN A 80 -13.32 6.33 -0.21
CA ASN A 80 -14.17 7.21 0.59
C ASN A 80 -15.65 6.95 0.33
N GLU A 81 -16.05 6.74 -0.94
CA GLU A 81 -17.42 6.38 -1.31
C GLU A 81 -17.83 5.02 -0.73
N GLN A 82 -16.93 4.03 -0.79
CA GLN A 82 -17.17 2.71 -0.19
C GLN A 82 -17.31 2.80 1.33
N ARG A 83 -16.46 3.60 1.99
CA ARG A 83 -16.54 3.85 3.44
C ARG A 83 -17.88 4.50 3.80
N ALA A 84 -18.31 5.52 3.04
CA ALA A 84 -19.59 6.17 3.28
C ALA A 84 -20.77 5.20 3.13
N SER A 85 -20.74 4.36 2.10
CA SER A 85 -21.75 3.33 1.86
C SER A 85 -21.83 2.33 3.01
N PHE A 86 -20.68 1.84 3.50
CA PHE A 86 -20.63 0.95 4.66
C PHE A 86 -21.24 1.58 5.92
N ILE A 87 -20.89 2.83 6.22
CA ILE A 87 -21.45 3.54 7.38
C ILE A 87 -22.97 3.71 7.24
N SER A 88 -23.45 4.07 6.05
CA SER A 88 -24.88 4.21 5.75
C SER A 88 -25.63 2.89 5.96
N HIS A 89 -25.14 1.79 5.39
CA HIS A 89 -25.74 0.47 5.58
C HIS A 89 -25.70 0.00 7.03
N LYS A 90 -24.58 0.22 7.73
CA LYS A 90 -24.45 -0.08 9.15
C LYS A 90 -25.47 0.70 9.98
N SER A 91 -25.64 2.00 9.70
CA SER A 91 -26.62 2.83 10.38
C SER A 91 -28.06 2.32 10.18
N LYS A 92 -28.43 1.96 8.93
CA LYS A 92 -29.73 1.34 8.62
C LYS A 92 -29.93 0.02 9.36
N TYR A 93 -28.90 -0.83 9.40
CA TYR A 93 -28.93 -2.09 10.14
C TYR A 93 -29.12 -1.85 11.65
N LEU A 94 -28.34 -0.96 12.25
CA LEU A 94 -28.44 -0.62 13.67
C LEU A 94 -29.81 -0.05 14.03
N TYR A 95 -30.38 0.78 13.16
CA TYR A 95 -31.74 1.29 13.33
C TYR A 95 -32.75 0.13 13.30
N ALA A 96 -32.65 -0.75 12.31
CA ALA A 96 -33.53 -1.91 12.17
C ALA A 96 -33.38 -2.93 13.31
N SER A 97 -32.21 -3.01 13.95
CA SER A 97 -31.96 -3.88 15.10
C SER A 97 -32.35 -3.27 16.45
N LYS A 98 -32.80 -2.00 16.50
CA LYS A 98 -33.31 -1.42 17.75
C LYS A 98 -34.52 -2.22 18.23
N GLN A 99 -34.54 -2.57 19.51
CA GLN A 99 -35.63 -3.37 20.10
C GLN A 99 -37.00 -2.75 19.84
N SER A 100 -37.13 -1.42 19.96
CA SER A 100 -38.37 -0.70 19.67
C SER A 100 -38.81 -0.78 18.20
N GLU A 101 -37.89 -0.81 17.25
CA GLU A 101 -38.22 -0.94 15.81
C GLU A 101 -38.54 -2.39 15.44
N VAL A 102 -37.85 -3.35 16.05
CA VAL A 102 -38.14 -4.78 15.91
C VAL A 102 -39.52 -5.10 16.48
N GLU A 103 -39.84 -4.58 17.66
CA GLU A 103 -41.15 -4.71 18.29
C GLU A 103 -42.25 -4.09 17.43
N LYS A 104 -42.08 -2.88 16.88
CA LYS A 104 -43.06 -2.27 15.97
C LYS A 104 -43.35 -3.16 14.75
N LYS A 105 -42.31 -3.73 14.12
CA LYS A 105 -42.47 -4.65 12.98
C LYS A 105 -43.14 -5.97 13.35
N LEU A 106 -42.96 -6.44 14.58
CA LEU A 106 -43.61 -7.63 15.13
C LEU A 106 -45.07 -7.35 15.52
N GLN A 107 -45.38 -6.16 16.03
CA GLN A 107 -46.75 -5.71 16.29
C GLN A 107 -47.59 -5.66 15.02
N GLU A 108 -47.04 -5.17 13.91
CA GLU A 108 -47.69 -5.24 12.59
C GLU A 108 -48.03 -6.67 12.16
N ARG A 109 -47.34 -7.68 12.70
CA ARG A 109 -47.59 -9.11 12.46
C ARG A 109 -48.42 -9.78 13.57
N GLY A 110 -48.97 -9.01 14.52
CA GLY A 110 -49.86 -9.50 15.56
C GLY A 110 -49.18 -9.98 16.85
N PHE A 111 -47.89 -9.71 17.06
CA PHE A 111 -47.19 -10.05 18.30
C PHE A 111 -47.28 -8.92 19.34
N GLU A 112 -47.57 -9.25 20.59
CA GLU A 112 -47.66 -8.27 21.68
C GLU A 112 -46.29 -7.78 22.17
N LYS A 113 -46.25 -6.56 22.70
CA LYS A 113 -45.03 -5.96 23.25
C LYS A 113 -44.58 -6.70 24.51
N ASN A 114 -43.30 -7.04 24.58
CA ASN A 114 -42.70 -7.55 25.80
C ASN A 114 -42.43 -6.40 26.78
N ALA A 115 -43.46 -6.01 27.53
CA ALA A 115 -43.41 -4.91 28.50
C ALA A 115 -42.88 -5.33 29.89
N GLN A 116 -42.44 -6.59 30.05
CA GLN A 116 -41.98 -7.08 31.35
C GLN A 116 -40.49 -6.78 31.55
N PRO A 117 -40.11 -6.03 32.60
CA PRO A 117 -38.72 -5.82 32.93
C PRO A 117 -38.04 -7.14 33.32
N PRO A 118 -36.75 -7.33 32.98
CA PRO A 118 -36.03 -8.56 33.31
C PRO A 118 -35.96 -8.75 34.83
N ILE A 119 -36.30 -9.95 35.28
CA ILE A 119 -36.32 -10.33 36.70
C ILE A 119 -34.88 -10.55 37.15
N LYS A 120 -34.42 -9.80 38.15
CA LYS A 120 -33.08 -9.97 38.74
C LYS A 120 -33.04 -11.30 39.50
N ILE A 121 -32.32 -12.28 38.98
CA ILE A 121 -32.06 -13.54 39.66
C ILE A 121 -30.97 -13.29 40.70
N ALA A 122 -31.36 -13.06 41.97
CA ALA A 122 -30.43 -12.98 43.07
C ALA A 122 -30.23 -14.39 43.64
N PHE A 123 -29.03 -14.95 43.50
CA PHE A 123 -28.66 -16.15 44.22
C PHE A 123 -28.29 -15.74 45.66
N GLU A 124 -29.09 -16.17 46.63
CA GLU A 124 -28.70 -16.14 48.03
C GLU A 124 -27.63 -17.22 48.22
N LYS A 125 -26.41 -16.79 48.54
CA LYS A 125 -25.27 -17.69 48.74
C LYS A 125 -25.46 -18.37 50.11
N PRO A 126 -25.36 -19.71 50.19
CA PRO A 126 -25.53 -20.45 51.44
C PRO A 126 -24.44 -20.14 52.47
#